data_AF-A0AAW5FWZ4-F1
#
_entry.id   AF-A0AAW5FWZ4-F1
#
_cell.length_a   1.000
_cell.length_b   1.000
_cell.length_c   1.000
_cell.angle_alpha   90.00
_cell.angle_beta   90.00
_cell.angle_gamma   90.00
#
_symmetry.space_group_name_H-M   'P 1'
#
loop_
_entity.id
_entity.type
_entity.pdbx_description
1 polymer ?
#
loop_
_entity_poly.entity_id
_entity_poly.type
_entity_poly.pdbx_seq_one_letter_code
_entity_poly.pdbx_strand_id
1 'polypeptide(L)' 'MATVRIRKHEAVPQTGSYEVCFGDGRPSVYFYWDDIAGRRLGPDRLTGAEALEKAQGTRESGV' A
#
# COMPACT_ATOMS: atom_id res chain seq x y z
N MET A 1 -6.26 -11.46 18.64
CA MET A 1 -6.74 -10.75 17.43
C MET A 1 -5.60 -9.93 16.89
N ALA A 2 -4.99 -10.42 15.81
CA ALA A 2 -4.02 -9.72 14.99
C ALA A 2 -4.51 -8.31 14.64
N THR A 3 -3.93 -7.26 15.22
CA THR A 3 -4.30 -5.88 14.83
C THR A 3 -3.50 -5.52 13.60
N VAL A 4 -4.11 -5.57 12.42
CA VAL A 4 -3.48 -5.12 11.19
C VAL A 4 -3.78 -3.63 10.97
N ARG A 5 -2.74 -2.82 10.79
CA ARG A 5 -2.83 -1.36 10.62
C ARG A 5 -2.30 -0.99 9.24
N ILE A 6 -3.00 -0.11 8.54
CA ILE A 6 -2.55 0.45 7.26
C ILE A 6 -2.06 1.87 7.53
N ARG A 7 -0.80 2.17 7.17
CA ARG A 7 -0.23 3.52 7.19
C ARG A 7 -0.07 4.03 5.78
N LYS A 8 -0.58 5.23 5.52
CA LYS A 8 -0.34 5.94 4.26
C LYS A 8 0.94 6.75 4.38
N HIS A 9 1.89 6.50 3.48
CA HIS A 9 3.11 7.27 3.29
C HIS A 9 2.99 8.05 1.99
N GLU A 10 2.74 9.36 2.09
CA GLU A 10 2.66 10.26 0.94
C GLU A 10 3.66 11.40 1.16
N ALA A 11 4.86 11.26 0.59
CA ALA A 11 5.92 12.27 0.69
C ALA A 11 5.79 13.34 -0.41
N VAL A 12 5.17 12.98 -1.53
CA VAL A 12 4.93 13.87 -2.68
C VAL A 12 3.46 13.67 -3.08
N PRO A 13 2.71 14.72 -3.42
CA PRO A 13 1.34 14.58 -3.88
C PRO A 13 1.27 13.58 -5.05
N GLN A 14 0.25 12.72 -5.02
CA GLN A 14 -0.04 11.73 -6.06
C GLN A 14 0.99 10.58 -6.19
N THR A 15 1.90 10.42 -5.25
CA THR A 15 2.83 9.27 -5.22
C THR A 15 3.19 8.89 -3.79
N GLY A 16 3.29 7.60 -3.52
CA GLY A 16 3.49 7.16 -2.15
C GLY A 16 3.49 5.65 -2.00
N SER A 17 3.34 5.22 -0.75
CA SER A 17 3.17 3.82 -0.40
C SER A 17 2.15 3.63 0.72
N TYR A 18 1.50 2.49 0.72
CA TYR A 18 0.71 2.00 1.85
C TYR A 18 1.49 0.90 2.54
N GLU A 19 1.78 1.09 3.82
CA GLU A 19 2.40 0.08 4.67
C GLU A 19 1.32 -0.65 5.45
N VAL A 20 1.27 -1.98 5.34
CA VAL A 20 0.43 -2.85 6.14
C VAL A 20 1.27 -3.44 7.25
N CYS A 21 1.11 -2.93 8.47
CA CYS A 21 1.78 -3.42 9.66
C CYS A 21 0.92 -4.50 10.33
N PHE A 22 1.48 -5.69 10.53
CA PHE A 22 0.82 -6.76 11.27
C PHE A 22 1.20 -6.71 12.74
N GLY A 23 0.21 -6.64 13.63
CA GLY A 23 0.43 -6.64 15.08
C GLY A 23 1.06 -7.93 15.63
N ASP A 24 1.11 -8.99 14.81
CA ASP A 24 1.64 -10.32 15.18
C ASP A 24 3.14 -10.46 14.91
N GLY A 25 3.83 -9.39 14.55
CA GLY A 25 5.28 -9.39 14.32
C GLY A 25 5.72 -9.88 12.94
N ARG A 26 4.78 -10.16 12.03
CA ARG A 26 5.08 -10.41 10.61
C ARG A 26 5.66 -9.15 9.95
N PRO A 27 6.52 -9.32 8.92
CA PRO A 27 7.06 -8.17 8.18
C PRO A 27 5.95 -7.34 7.56
N SER A 28 6.08 -6.01 7.63
CA SER A 28 5.12 -5.10 6.98
C SER A 28 5.15 -5.30 5.47
N VAL A 29 3.97 -5.25 4.84
CA VAL A 29 3.85 -5.28 3.38
C VAL A 29 3.69 -3.86 2.86
N TYR A 30 4.41 -3.51 1.80
CA TYR A 30 4.37 -2.18 1.20
C TYR A 30 3.75 -2.22 -0.20
N PHE A 31 2.76 -1.37 -0.44
CA PHE A 31 2.14 -1.17 -1.74
C PHE A 31 2.47 0.22 -2.26
N TYR A 32 3.33 0.30 -3.26
CA TYR A 32 3.73 1.56 -3.88
C TYR A 32 2.74 1.96 -4.96
N TRP A 33 2.42 3.25 -5.01
CA TRP A 33 1.51 3.81 -5.99
C TRP A 33 2.05 5.10 -6.58
N ASP A 34 1.65 5.34 -7.82
CA ASP A 34 1.94 6.58 -8.54
C ASP A 34 0.75 6.87 -9.46
N ASP A 35 0.03 7.94 -9.14
CA ASP A 35 -1.16 8.39 -9.86
C ASP A 35 -0.79 9.37 -10.98
N ILE A 36 0.49 9.75 -11.07
CA ILE A 36 0.99 10.63 -12.13
C ILE A 36 1.25 9.78 -13.37
N ALA A 37 0.26 9.72 -14.26
CA ALA A 37 0.37 8.97 -15.52
C ALA A 37 1.63 9.31 -16.34
N GLY A 38 2.11 10.56 -16.28
CA GLY A 38 3.35 10.99 -16.94
C GLY A 38 4.67 10.56 -16.27
N ARG A 39 4.62 10.03 -15.03
CA ARG A 39 5.77 9.47 -14.30
C ARG A 39 5.70 7.96 -14.10
N ARG A 40 4.62 7.32 -14.56
CA ARG A 40 4.54 5.86 -14.69
C ARG A 40 5.54 5.38 -15.73
N LEU A 41 6.79 5.27 -15.31
CA LEU A 41 7.89 4.68 -16.07
C LEU A 41 7.71 3.16 -16.30
N GLY A 42 6.59 2.57 -15.88
CA GLY A 42 6.25 1.19 -16.21
C GLY A 42 4.83 0.78 -15.80
N PRO A 43 4.30 -0.29 -16.39
CA PRO A 43 2.97 -0.85 -16.12
C PRO A 43 2.84 -1.50 -14.73
N ASP A 44 3.91 -1.57 -13.95
CA ASP A 44 3.97 -2.26 -12.65
C ASP A 44 3.45 -1.40 -11.48
N ARG A 45 3.26 -0.10 -11.69
CA ARG A 45 2.96 0.86 -10.61
C ARG A 45 1.46 1.08 -10.46
N LEU A 46 0.92 0.73 -9.29
CA LEU A 46 -0.49 0.81 -8.96
C LEU A 46 -1.00 2.25 -8.94
N THR A 47 -2.32 2.43 -9.11
CA THR A 47 -2.97 3.68 -8.71
C THR A 47 -3.05 3.77 -7.18
N GLY A 48 -3.24 4.97 -6.65
CA GLY A 48 -3.46 5.14 -5.21
C GLY A 48 -4.66 4.33 -4.70
N ALA A 49 -5.70 4.22 -5.52
CA ALA A 49 -6.88 3.40 -5.24
C ALA A 49 -6.53 1.90 -5.20
N GLU A 50 -5.87 1.37 -6.22
CA GLU A 50 -5.52 -0.05 -6.26
C GLU A 50 -4.55 -0.46 -5.16
N ALA A 51 -3.59 0.40 -4.80
CA ALA A 51 -2.68 0.13 -3.69
C ALA A 51 -3.42 0.12 -2.35
N LEU A 52 -4.41 1.00 -2.16
CA LEU A 52 -5.26 0.99 -0.98
C LEU A 52 -6.15 -0.26 -0.94
N GLU A 53 -6.75 -0.65 -2.06
CA GLU A 53 -7.56 -1.87 -2.16
C GLU A 53 -6.74 -3.12 -1.85
N LYS A 54 -5.52 -3.24 -2.39
CA LYS A 54 -4.61 -4.35 -2.05
C LYS A 54 -4.21 -4.32 -0.57
N ALA A 55 -3.90 -3.15 -0.01
CA ALA A 55 -3.57 -3.02 1.40
C ALA A 55 -4.73 -3.46 2.31
N GLN A 56 -5.96 -3.10 1.95
CA GLN A 56 -7.18 -3.53 2.65
C GLN A 56 -7.42 -5.03 2.47
N GLY A 57 -7.27 -5.57 1.26
CA GLY A 57 -7.37 -7.01 1.01
C GLY A 57 -6.36 -7.81 1.86
N THR A 58 -5.11 -7.33 1.97
CA THR A 58 -4.09 -7.94 2.84
C THR A 58 -4.48 -7.87 4.32
N ARG A 59 -5.07 -6.75 4.75
CA ARG A 59 -5.58 -6.59 6.12
C ARG A 59 -6.65 -7.62 6.45
N GLU A 60 -7.55 -7.90 5.51
CA GLU A 60 -8.65 -8.86 5.67
C GLU A 60 -8.20 -10.31 5.53
N SER A 61 -7.21 -10.59 4.69
CA SER A 61 -6.73 -11.96 4.43
C SER A 61 -5.93 -12.55 5.60
N GLY A 62 -5.31 -11.73 6.45
CA GLY A 62 -4.66 -12.21 7.67
C GLY A 62 -3.54 -13.25 7.48
N VAL A 63 -3.00 -13.41 6.26
CA VAL A 63 -1.88 -14.32 5.89
C VAL A 63 -0.53 -13.79 6.32
#